data_AF-A0A1V6K7M9-F1
#
_entry.id   AF-A0A1V6K7M9-F1
#
_cell.length_a   1.000
_cell.length_b   1.000
_cell.length_c   1.000
_cell.angle_alpha   90.00
_cell.angle_beta   90.00
_cell.angle_gamma   90.00
#
_symmetry.space_group_name_H-M   'P 1'
#
loop_
_entity.id
_entity.type
_entity.pdbx_description
1 polymer ?
#
loop_
_entity_poly.entity_id
_entity_poly.type
_entity_poly.pdbx_seq_one_letter_code
_entity_poly.pdbx_strand_id
1 'polypeptide(L)' 'MGDIGDLLHIAISNDAGLRSIVDSVEQEIVAGTTSIGDISRKYGVSPIFIRGLAKRIPGLDVKGQGMVLLDRLH' A
#
# COMPACT_ATOMS: atom_id res chain seq x y z
N MET A 1 5.75 -8.28 -14.87
CA MET A 1 6.62 -7.09 -14.99
C MET A 1 7.18 -6.84 -13.60
N GLY A 2 8.50 -6.71 -13.49
CA GLY A 2 9.26 -7.19 -12.34
C GLY A 2 9.07 -6.39 -11.05
N ASP A 3 8.95 -7.10 -9.94
CA ASP A 3 8.79 -6.60 -8.57
C ASP A 3 9.78 -5.48 -8.19
N ILE A 4 10.99 -5.51 -8.73
CA ILE A 4 12.00 -4.46 -8.54
C ILE A 4 11.58 -3.14 -9.20
N GLY A 5 10.98 -3.19 -10.39
CA GLY A 5 10.47 -2.02 -11.08
C GLY A 5 9.36 -1.32 -10.28
N ASP A 6 8.47 -2.11 -9.67
CA ASP A 6 7.42 -1.60 -8.79
C ASP A 6 8.01 -0.92 -7.56
N LEU A 7 9.00 -1.54 -6.90
CA LEU A 7 9.66 -0.97 -5.73
C LEU A 7 10.46 0.30 -6.08
N LEU A 8 11.16 0.33 -7.23
CA LEU A 8 11.87 1.51 -7.70
C LEU A 8 10.90 2.64 -8.04
N HIS A 9 9.76 2.33 -8.68
CA HIS A 9 8.73 3.30 -8.95
C HIS A 9 8.18 3.89 -7.64
N ILE A 10 7.87 3.06 -6.64
CA ILE A 10 7.43 3.54 -5.32
C ILE A 10 8.50 4.42 -4.65
N ALA A 11 9.77 4.05 -4.73
CA ALA A 11 10.87 4.75 -4.04
C ALA A 11 11.20 6.12 -4.68
N ILE A 12 11.10 6.22 -6.00
CA ILE A 12 11.59 7.40 -6.76
C ILE A 12 10.43 8.30 -7.18
N SER A 13 9.23 7.75 -7.36
CA SER A 13 8.10 8.51 -7.88
C SER A 13 7.55 9.50 -6.85
N ASN A 14 7.55 10.77 -7.24
CA ASN A 14 6.85 11.86 -6.58
C ASN A 14 5.56 12.25 -7.34
N ASP A 15 5.08 11.34 -8.19
CA ASP A 15 3.93 11.54 -9.08
C ASP A 15 2.63 11.65 -8.28
N ALA A 16 1.75 12.56 -8.70
CA ALA A 16 0.40 12.71 -8.15
C ALA A 16 -0.43 11.43 -8.26
N GLY A 17 -0.18 10.61 -9.29
CA GLY A 17 -0.83 9.31 -9.46
C GLY A 17 -0.54 8.34 -8.33
N LEU A 18 0.70 8.30 -7.84
CA LEU A 18 1.07 7.43 -6.72
C LEU A 18 0.41 7.88 -5.42
N ARG A 19 0.26 9.20 -5.23
CA ARG A 19 -0.44 9.76 -4.07
C ARG A 19 -1.91 9.38 -4.06
N SER A 20 -2.58 9.45 -5.21
CA SER A 20 -3.98 9.03 -5.35
C SER A 20 -4.19 7.54 -4.99
N ILE A 21 -3.27 6.67 -5.43
CA ILE A 21 -3.33 5.24 -5.09
C ILE A 21 -3.08 5.02 -3.59
N VAL A 22 -2.10 5.72 -3.02
CA VAL A 22 -1.81 5.70 -1.58
C VAL A 22 -3.06 6.05 -0.77
N ASP A 23 -3.67 7.20 -1.07
CA ASP A 23 -4.85 7.69 -0.35
C ASP A 23 -6.03 6.70 -0.49
N SER A 24 -6.22 6.15 -1.69
CA SER A 24 -7.28 5.16 -1.94
C SER A 24 -7.08 3.86 -1.16
N VAL A 25 -5.83 3.37 -1.10
CA VAL A 25 -5.47 2.16 -0.35
C VAL A 25 -5.60 2.40 1.16
N GLU A 26 -5.24 3.57 1.67
CA GLU A 26 -5.45 3.93 3.07
C GLU A 26 -6.94 3.91 3.44
N GLN A 27 -7.81 4.47 2.60
CA GLN A 27 -9.26 4.44 2.82
C GLN A 27 -9.83 3.02 2.85
N GLU A 28 -9.35 2.11 2.00
CA GLU A 28 -9.77 0.69 2.04
C GLU A 28 -9.45 0.03 3.36
N ILE A 29 -8.26 0.28 3.90
CA ILE A 29 -7.81 -0.32 5.17
C ILE A 29 -8.64 0.23 6.31
N VAL A 30 -8.88 1.54 6.32
CA VAL A 30 -9.76 2.21 7.29
C VAL A 30 -11.19 1.67 7.19
N ALA A 31 -11.66 1.35 5.98
CA ALA A 31 -12.96 0.71 5.74
C ALA A 31 -13.00 -0.79 6.12
N GLY A 32 -11.86 -1.39 6.49
CA GLY A 32 -11.76 -2.76 6.98
C GLY A 32 -11.19 -3.78 5.98
N THR A 33 -10.90 -3.39 4.73
CA THR A 33 -10.21 -4.25 3.77
C THR A 33 -8.71 -4.28 4.10
N THR A 34 -8.27 -5.36 4.74
CA THR A 34 -6.86 -5.49 5.15
C THR A 34 -6.04 -6.44 4.28
N SER A 35 -6.68 -7.31 3.49
CA SER A 35 -6.01 -8.32 2.67
C SER A 35 -5.21 -7.69 1.52
N ILE A 36 -3.90 -7.95 1.49
CA ILE A 36 -3.01 -7.46 0.42
C ILE A 36 -3.44 -7.97 -0.95
N GLY A 37 -3.91 -9.22 -1.02
CA GLY A 37 -4.37 -9.83 -2.27
C GLY A 37 -5.65 -9.19 -2.80
N ASP A 38 -6.57 -8.80 -1.91
CA ASP A 38 -7.82 -8.14 -2.31
C ASP A 38 -7.55 -6.72 -2.80
N ILE A 39 -6.73 -5.97 -2.07
CA ILE A 39 -6.30 -4.62 -2.47
C ILE A 39 -5.54 -4.68 -3.82
N SER A 40 -4.58 -5.60 -3.95
CA SER A 40 -3.82 -5.80 -5.20
C SER A 40 -4.75 -6.04 -6.40
N ARG A 41 -5.72 -6.95 -6.27
CA ARG A 41 -6.70 -7.24 -7.34
C ARG A 41 -7.60 -6.04 -7.63
N LYS A 42 -8.05 -5.33 -6.60
CA LYS A 42 -8.94 -4.17 -6.74
C LYS A 42 -8.29 -3.03 -7.52
N TYR A 43 -7.02 -2.74 -7.25
CA TYR A 43 -6.29 -1.63 -7.87
C TYR A 43 -5.45 -2.05 -9.08
N GLY A 44 -5.45 -3.33 -9.45
CA GLY A 44 -4.69 -3.83 -10.60
C GLY A 44 -3.17 -3.70 -10.44
N VAL A 45 -2.66 -3.72 -9.21
CA VAL A 45 -1.22 -3.59 -8.89
C VAL A 45 -0.69 -4.88 -8.28
N SER A 46 0.63 -5.07 -8.27
CA SER A 46 1.22 -6.28 -7.67
C SER A 46 1.07 -6.30 -6.14
N PRO A 47 1.03 -7.48 -5.51
CA PRO A 47 1.06 -7.58 -4.04
C PRO A 47 2.30 -6.95 -3.42
N ILE A 48 3.43 -6.96 -4.14
CA ILE A 48 4.69 -6.35 -3.68
C ILE A 48 4.58 -4.83 -3.71
N PHE A 49 3.91 -4.26 -4.71
CA PHE A 49 3.60 -2.84 -4.74
C PHE A 49 2.83 -2.42 -3.48
N ILE A 50 1.77 -3.15 -3.12
CA ILE A 50 0.99 -2.87 -1.89
C ILE A 50 1.85 -2.97 -0.63
N ARG A 51 2.73 -3.98 -0.54
CA ARG A 51 3.68 -4.10 0.60
C ARG A 51 4.65 -2.92 0.66
N GLY A 52 5.11 -2.45 -0.49
CA GLY A 52 5.98 -1.28 -0.60
C GLY A 52 5.28 0.01 -0.18
N LEU A 53 4.00 0.17 -0.53
CA LEU A 53 3.19 1.34 -0.15
C LEU A 53 3.09 1.52 1.37
N ALA A 54 3.02 0.45 2.14
CA ALA A 54 2.97 0.55 3.60
C ALA A 54 4.16 1.33 4.20
N LYS A 55 5.33 1.33 3.54
CA LYS A 55 6.49 2.12 3.98
C LYS A 55 6.34 3.63 3.76
N ARG A 56 5.36 4.06 2.96
CA ARG A 56 5.08 5.48 2.67
C ARG A 56 3.89 6.03 3.43
N ILE A 57 3.03 5.19 4.00
CA ILE A 57 1.83 5.60 4.74
C ILE A 57 2.17 5.61 6.23
N PRO A 58 2.24 6.79 6.87
CA PRO A 58 2.53 6.87 8.30
C PRO A 58 1.46 6.12 9.11
N GLY A 59 1.91 5.24 10.01
CA GLY A 59 0.99 4.45 10.84
C GLY A 59 0.39 3.25 10.12
N LEU A 60 0.94 2.81 8.99
CA LEU A 60 0.57 1.56 8.34
C LEU A 60 1.74 0.57 8.34
N ASP A 61 1.45 -0.71 8.58
CA ASP A 61 2.43 -1.78 8.49
C ASP A 61 1.84 -3.05 7.87
N VAL A 62 2.71 -4.01 7.57
CA VAL A 62 2.36 -5.29 6.97
C VAL A 62 2.49 -6.41 7.99
N LYS A 63 1.39 -7.12 8.27
CA LYS A 63 1.36 -8.29 9.15
C LYS A 63 0.90 -9.52 8.38
N GLY A 64 1.85 -10.39 8.02
CA GLY A 64 1.60 -11.60 7.24
C GLY A 64 1.07 -11.29 5.84
N GLN A 65 -0.20 -11.61 5.59
CA GLN A 65 -0.89 -11.37 4.32
C GLN A 65 -1.81 -10.13 4.35
N GLY A 66 -1.87 -9.42 5.48
CA GLY A 66 -2.70 -8.24 5.65
C GLY A 66 -1.90 -6.98 5.95
N MET A 67 -2.56 -5.84 5.75
CA MET A 67 -2.14 -4.52 6.20
C MET A 67 -2.81 -4.19 7.53
N VAL A 68 -2.08 -3.52 8.41
CA VAL A 68 -2.53 -3.16 9.74
C VAL A 68 -2.24 -1.69 10.00
N LEU A 69 -3.21 -0.97 10.54
CA LEU A 69 -2.98 0.35 11.10
C LEU A 69 -2.26 0.16 12.44
N LEU A 70 -1.11 0.79 12.56
CA LEU A 70 -0.41 0.94 13.83
C LEU A 70 -1.17 2.00 14.63
N ASP A 71 -1.58 1.62 15.83
CA ASP A 71 -2.24 2.54 16.77
C ASP A 71 -1.35 3.78 16.91
N ARG A 72 -1.87 4.96 16.52
CA ARG A 72 -1.16 6.22 16.78
C ARG A 72 -1.24 6.38 18.30
N LEU A 73 -0.18 6.02 19.00
CA LEU A 73 0.04 6.47 20.37
C LEU A 73 -0.15 8.00 20.35
N HIS A 74 -1.28 8.43 20.92
CA HIS A 74 -1.65 9.84 21.09
C HIS A 74 -0.56 10.60 21.85
#